data_AF-A0A954T5L9-F1
#
_entry.id   AF-A0A954T5L9-F1
#
_cell.length_a   1.000
_cell.length_b   1.000
_cell.length_c   1.000
_cell.angle_alpha   90.00
_cell.angle_beta   90.00
_cell.angle_gamma   90.00
#
_symmetry.space_group_name_H-M   'P 1'
#
loop_
_entity.id
_entity.type
_entity.pdbx_description
1 polymer ?
#
loop_
_entity_poly.entity_id
_entity_poly.type
_entity_poly.pdbx_seq_one_letter_code
_entity_poly.pdbx_strand_id
1 'polypeptide(L)'
;MKQSLRIGYFALGAFLLLAAPAFAAGEGGLHFSGAFGAAFTIIGAGWGIGKIGSAAVENMARQPEVAGQIQTAMIIAAALIEGVTFFALIVCMDAGSYWTTGG
;
A
#
# COMPACT_ATOMS: atom_id res chain seq x y z
N MET A 1 -4.59 16.72 -46.91
CA MET A 1 -4.49 17.01 -45.46
C MET A 1 -5.85 17.15 -44.76
N LYS A 2 -6.86 17.82 -45.35
CA LYS A 2 -8.17 18.00 -44.69
C LYS A 2 -8.99 16.71 -44.54
N GLN A 3 -8.83 15.74 -45.45
CA GLN A 3 -9.57 14.48 -45.43
C GLN A 3 -9.01 13.47 -44.41
N SER A 4 -7.68 13.37 -44.29
CA SER A 4 -7.01 12.52 -43.29
C SER A 4 -7.28 12.99 -41.87
N LEU A 5 -7.36 14.31 -41.65
CA LEU A 5 -7.70 14.88 -40.34
C LEU A 5 -9.16 14.58 -39.95
N ARG A 6 -10.10 14.65 -40.91
CA ARG A 6 -11.52 14.31 -40.68
C ARG A 6 -11.69 12.83 -40.38
N ILE A 7 -11.03 11.95 -41.14
CA ILE A 7 -11.04 10.50 -40.87
C ILE A 7 -10.44 10.20 -39.49
N GLY A 8 -9.35 10.87 -39.10
CA GLY A 8 -8.77 10.73 -37.76
C GLY A 8 -9.73 11.13 -36.63
N TYR A 9 -10.45 12.25 -36.79
CA TYR A 9 -11.47 12.68 -35.84
C TYR A 9 -12.64 11.69 -35.73
N PHE A 10 -13.11 11.15 -36.85
CA PHE A 10 -14.16 10.13 -36.85
C PHE A 10 -13.69 8.80 -36.24
N ALA A 11 -12.46 8.38 -36.53
CA ALA A 11 -11.89 7.15 -35.97
C ALA A 11 -11.68 7.26 -34.45
N LEU A 12 -11.16 8.39 -33.96
CA LEU A 12 -11.00 8.64 -32.52
C LEU A 12 -12.35 8.74 -31.82
N GLY A 13 -13.32 9.45 -32.40
CA GLY A 13 -14.67 9.56 -31.84
C GLY A 13 -15.39 8.21 -31.78
N ALA A 14 -15.27 7.38 -32.82
CA ALA A 14 -15.84 6.04 -32.84
C ALA A 14 -15.16 5.11 -31.83
N PHE A 15 -13.82 5.16 -31.70
CA PHE A 15 -13.07 4.39 -30.71
C PHE A 15 -13.48 4.75 -29.28
N LEU A 16 -13.58 6.05 -28.96
CA LEU A 16 -14.00 6.52 -27.64
C LEU A 16 -15.45 6.14 -27.33
N LEU A 17 -16.35 6.21 -28.33
CA LEU A 17 -17.75 5.80 -28.17
C LEU A 17 -17.88 4.28 -27.95
N LEU A 18 -17.07 3.47 -28.64
CA LEU A 18 -17.02 2.01 -28.46
C LEU A 18 -16.33 1.59 -27.16
N ALA A 19 -15.46 2.42 -26.60
CA ALA A 19 -14.83 2.18 -25.31
C ALA A 19 -15.74 2.55 -24.12
N ALA A 20 -16.81 3.33 -24.33
CA ALA A 20 -17.76 3.73 -23.29
C ALA A 20 -18.32 2.56 -22.45
N PRO A 21 -18.75 1.41 -23.00
CA PRO A 21 -19.19 0.27 -22.19
C PRO A 21 -18.10 -0.32 -21.29
N ALA A 22 -16.83 -0.29 -21.70
CA ALA A 22 -15.72 -0.79 -20.87
C ALA A 22 -15.46 0.08 -19.63
N PHE A 23 -15.70 1.39 -19.72
CA PHE A 23 -15.62 2.30 -18.58
C PHE A 23 -16.89 2.32 -17.71
N ALA A 24 -18.06 2.05 -18.31
CA ALA A 24 -19.33 2.01 -17.60
C ALA A 24 -19.56 0.69 -16.82
N ALA A 25 -18.85 -0.39 -17.17
CA ALA A 25 -19.00 -1.72 -16.57
C ALA A 25 -18.49 -1.84 -15.11
N GLY A 26 -18.15 -0.75 -14.42
CA GLY A 26 -17.73 -0.79 -13.00
C GLY A 26 -16.33 -1.35 -12.74
N GLU A 27 -15.68 -1.96 -13.74
CA GLU A 27 -14.33 -2.52 -13.66
C GLU A 27 -13.23 -1.61 -14.26
N GLY A 28 -13.61 -0.43 -14.77
CA GLY A 28 -12.70 0.49 -15.48
C GLY A 28 -11.87 1.43 -14.59
N GLY A 29 -11.78 1.17 -13.28
CA GLY A 29 -11.01 1.98 -12.33
C GLY A 29 -9.54 1.55 -12.22
N LEU A 30 -8.69 2.37 -11.62
CA LEU A 30 -7.39 1.93 -11.13
C LEU A 30 -7.61 1.13 -9.84
N HIS A 31 -7.75 -0.20 -9.95
CA HIS A 31 -7.93 -1.09 -8.80
C HIS A 31 -6.56 -1.44 -8.22
N PHE A 32 -6.17 -0.83 -7.11
CA PHE A 32 -5.02 -1.28 -6.34
C PHE A 32 -5.40 -2.55 -5.57
N SER A 33 -4.69 -3.64 -5.83
CA SER A 33 -4.95 -4.90 -5.14
C SER A 33 -4.61 -4.81 -3.65
N GLY A 34 -5.24 -5.64 -2.84
CA GLY A 34 -4.88 -5.80 -1.42
C GLY A 34 -3.40 -6.12 -1.21
N ALA A 35 -2.79 -6.87 -2.15
CA ALA A 35 -1.36 -7.16 -2.16
C ALA A 35 -0.50 -5.89 -2.30
N PHE A 36 -0.95 -4.91 -3.10
CA PHE A 36 -0.28 -3.62 -3.24
C PHE A 36 -0.31 -2.86 -1.91
N GLY A 37 -1.47 -2.78 -1.25
CA GLY A 37 -1.60 -2.17 0.08
C GLY A 37 -0.71 -2.86 1.13
N ALA A 38 -0.71 -4.20 1.15
CA ALA A 38 0.12 -4.98 2.07
C ALA A 38 1.62 -4.70 1.91
N ALA A 39 2.11 -4.54 0.67
CA ALA A 39 3.52 -4.23 0.41
C ALA A 39 3.96 -2.90 1.06
N PHE A 40 3.16 -1.84 0.93
CA PHE A 40 3.46 -0.55 1.57
C PHE A 40 3.41 -0.63 3.09
N THR A 41 2.43 -1.36 3.63
CA THR A 41 2.30 -1.58 5.08
C THR A 41 3.57 -2.23 5.64
N ILE A 42 4.08 -3.30 5.00
CA ILE A 42 5.30 -3.98 5.44
C ILE A 42 6.55 -3.10 5.31
N ILE A 43 6.67 -2.31 4.24
CA ILE A 43 7.79 -1.37 4.08
C ILE A 43 7.80 -0.34 5.23
N GLY A 44 6.64 0.22 5.55
CA GLY A 44 6.51 1.17 6.67
C GLY A 44 6.86 0.55 8.02
N ALA A 45 6.35 -0.65 8.29
CA ALA A 45 6.62 -1.39 9.53
C ALA A 45 8.11 -1.74 9.69
N GLY A 46 8.71 -2.32 8.64
CA GLY A 46 10.12 -2.71 8.65
C GLY A 46 11.05 -1.51 8.86
N TRP A 47 10.73 -0.37 8.24
CA TRP A 47 11.51 0.85 8.44
C TRP A 47 11.39 1.40 9.88
N GLY A 48 10.17 1.43 10.43
CA GLY A 48 9.92 1.87 11.80
C GLY A 48 10.66 1.00 12.84
N ILE A 49 10.49 -0.32 12.76
CA ILE A 49 11.12 -1.28 13.68
C ILE A 49 12.65 -1.21 13.55
N GLY A 50 13.18 -1.17 12.31
CA GLY A 50 14.63 -1.08 12.08
C GLY A 50 15.26 0.19 12.68
N LYS A 51 14.57 1.32 12.61
CA LYS A 51 15.03 2.57 13.23
C LYS A 51 15.02 2.52 14.76
N ILE A 52 13.97 1.94 15.35
CA ILE A 52 13.89 1.78 16.81
C ILE A 52 14.96 0.81 17.30
N GLY A 53 15.12 -0.34 16.63
CA GLY A 53 16.10 -1.36 16.99
C GLY A 53 17.54 -0.86 16.91
N SER A 54 17.91 -0.17 15.82
CA SER A 54 19.24 0.42 15.67
C SER A 54 19.54 1.48 16.75
N ALA A 55 18.60 2.41 16.99
CA ALA A 55 18.73 3.41 18.04
C ALA A 55 18.83 2.77 19.43
N ALA A 56 18.02 1.75 19.72
CA ALA A 56 18.06 1.05 20.99
C ALA A 56 19.42 0.38 21.22
N VAL A 57 19.93 -0.36 20.24
CA VAL A 57 21.22 -1.05 20.34
C VAL A 57 22.38 -0.07 20.55
N GLU A 58 22.40 1.05 19.82
CA GLU A 58 23.42 2.08 20.00
C GLU A 58 23.37 2.70 21.41
N ASN A 59 22.18 3.02 21.92
CA ASN A 59 22.04 3.60 23.25
C ASN A 59 22.37 2.60 24.37
N MET A 60 21.99 1.33 24.22
CA MET A 60 22.37 0.26 25.16
C MET A 60 23.89 0.07 25.23
N ALA A 61 24.59 0.21 24.10
CA ALA A 61 26.05 0.13 24.06
C ALA A 61 26.73 1.33 24.72
N ARG A 62 26.13 2.53 24.61
CA ARG A 62 26.66 3.77 25.23
C ARG A 62 26.37 3.86 26.73
N GLN A 63 25.23 3.32 27.18
CA GLN A 63 24.79 3.38 28.57
C GLN A 63 24.29 2.00 29.02
N PRO A 64 25.20 1.06 29.35
CA PRO A 64 24.82 -0.29 29.74
C PRO A 64 24.01 -0.33 31.03
N GLU A 65 24.11 0.69 31.89
CA GLU A 65 23.39 0.77 33.18
C GLU A 65 21.87 0.88 33.01
N VAL A 66 21.41 1.45 31.89
CA VAL A 66 19.98 1.61 31.56
C VAL A 66 19.52 0.69 30.43
N ALA A 67 20.36 -0.27 30.02
CA ALA A 67 20.07 -1.11 28.86
C ALA A 67 18.75 -1.87 28.97
N GLY A 68 18.41 -2.39 30.16
CA GLY A 68 17.13 -3.07 30.39
C GLY A 68 15.90 -2.16 30.22
N GLN A 69 16.00 -0.89 30.61
CA GLN A 69 14.93 0.09 30.41
C GLN A 69 14.76 0.43 28.92
N ILE A 70 15.87 0.61 28.20
CA ILE A 70 15.88 0.85 26.75
C ILE A 70 15.27 -0.35 26.00
N GLN A 71 15.66 -1.57 26.35
CA GLN A 71 15.11 -2.80 25.75
C GLN A 71 13.59 -2.89 25.98
N THR A 72 13.13 -2.58 27.19
CA THR A 72 11.69 -2.60 27.52
C THR A 72 10.93 -1.57 26.67
N ALA A 73 11.43 -0.33 26.58
CA ALA A 73 10.83 0.71 25.74
C ALA A 73 10.84 0.33 24.25
N MET A 74 11.92 -0.27 23.75
CA MET A 74 12.03 -0.79 22.38
C MET A 74 10.97 -1.84 22.10
N ILE A 75 10.80 -2.83 22.98
CA ILE A 75 9.82 -3.91 22.81
C ILE A 75 8.39 -3.35 22.81
N ILE A 76 8.08 -2.39 23.70
CA ILE A 76 6.76 -1.73 23.72
C ILE A 76 6.52 -1.00 22.39
N ALA A 77 7.49 -0.21 21.93
CA ALA A 77 7.36 0.52 20.68
C ALA A 77 7.23 -0.42 19.47
N ALA A 78 8.01 -1.50 19.44
CA ALA A 78 7.91 -2.54 18.41
C ALA A 78 6.53 -3.22 18.44
N ALA A 79 6.02 -3.56 19.62
CA ALA A 79 4.70 -4.18 19.77
C ALA A 79 3.55 -3.27 19.27
N LEU A 80 3.66 -1.95 19.48
CA LEU A 80 2.67 -1.01 18.94
C LEU A 80 2.70 -0.95 17.40
N ILE A 81 3.90 -0.97 16.79
CA ILE A 81 4.04 -1.01 15.34
C ILE A 81 3.49 -2.34 14.79
N GLU A 82 3.85 -3.47 15.40
CA GLU A 82 3.37 -4.79 15.01
C GLU A 82 1.83 -4.88 15.11
N GLY A 83 1.23 -4.35 16.17
CA GLY A 83 -0.22 -4.32 16.35
C GLY A 83 -0.95 -3.57 15.23
N VAL A 84 -0.47 -2.38 14.86
CA VAL A 84 -1.07 -1.58 13.78
C VAL A 84 -0.81 -2.23 12.41
N THR A 85 0.39 -2.78 12.21
CA THR A 85 0.79 -3.46 10.97
C THR A 85 -0.09 -4.69 10.73
N PHE A 86 -0.29 -5.52 11.75
CA PHE A 86 -1.14 -6.70 11.67
C PHE A 86 -2.59 -6.34 11.33
N PHE A 87 -3.14 -5.32 11.98
CA PHE A 87 -4.49 -4.84 11.67
C PHE A 87 -4.60 -4.34 10.22
N ALA A 88 -3.64 -3.54 9.75
CA ALA A 88 -3.61 -3.04 8.37
C ALA A 88 -3.49 -4.18 7.34
N LEU A 89 -2.73 -5.24 7.62
CA LEU A 89 -2.65 -6.41 6.74
C LEU A 89 -3.98 -7.15 6.64
N ILE A 90 -4.70 -7.33 7.74
CA ILE A 90 -6.04 -7.92 7.72
C ILE A 90 -6.96 -7.10 6.82
N VAL A 91 -6.98 -5.78 6.98
CA VAL A 91 -7.79 -4.89 6.13
C VAL A 91 -7.38 -5.00 4.66
N CYS A 92 -6.07 -5.08 4.36
CA CYS A 92 -5.59 -5.24 2.98
C CYS A 92 -6.03 -6.59 2.38
N MET A 93 -6.00 -7.67 3.16
CA MET A 93 -6.45 -8.99 2.72
C MET A 93 -7.96 -9.04 2.48
N ASP A 94 -8.74 -8.44 3.37
CA ASP A 94 -10.20 -8.37 3.27
C ASP A 94 -10.63 -7.45 2.12
N ALA A 95 -10.00 -6.29 1.96
CA ALA A 95 -10.24 -5.43 0.79
C ALA A 95 -9.98 -6.18 -0.53
N GLY A 96 -8.97 -7.04 -0.59
CA GLY A 96 -8.68 -7.86 -1.77
C GLY A 96 -9.78 -8.87 -2.13
N SER A 97 -10.48 -9.44 -1.13
CA SER A 97 -11.57 -10.39 -1.39
C SER A 97 -12.81 -9.68 -1.93
N TYR A 98 -13.25 -8.55 -1.36
CA TYR A 98 -14.45 -7.84 -1.85
C TYR A 98 -14.36 -7.39 -3.32
N TRP A 99 -13.19 -6.94 -3.77
CA TRP A 99 -13.00 -6.55 -5.17
C TRP A 99 -13.01 -7.74 -6.13
N THR A 100 -12.67 -8.95 -5.66
CA THR A 100 -12.50 -10.13 -6.52
C THR A 100 -13.72 -11.04 -6.53
N THR A 101 -14.51 -11.08 -5.45
CA THR A 101 -15.67 -11.97 -5.35
C THR A 101 -17.00 -11.32 -5.70
N GLY A 102 -17.06 -10.01 -5.95
CA GLY A 102 -18.29 -9.31 -6.33
C GLY A 102 -19.39 -9.49 -5.27
N GLY A 103 -19.31 -8.70 -4.19
CA GLY A 103 -20.38 -8.65 -3.19
C GLY A 103 -21.72 -8.20 -3.77
#